data_AF-A0A534JEY8-F1
#
_entry.id   AF-A0A534JEY8-F1
#
_cell.length_a   1.000
_cell.length_b   1.000
_cell.length_c   1.000
_cell.angle_alpha   90.00
_cell.angle_beta   90.00
_cell.angle_gamma   90.00
#
_symmetry.space_group_name_H-M   'P 1'
#
loop_
_entity.id
_entity.type
_entity.pdbx_description
1 polymer ?
#
loop_
_entity_poly.entity_id
_entity_poly.type
_entity_poly.pdbx_seq_one_letter_code
_entity_poly.pdbx_strand_id
1 'polypeptide(L)'
;MMGMDAEVENLRAAVSRHFTVSQITVNPFAVTFRVTSDPTAFDGAFDALRKDLVPKNFIPSIVQEPSGYVIHVQRRPETKFRGNQVNVLLLLVTVGTAWVAGAVNWQVYANLPGPNMEAFGYGLVSFTVPLLAILGAHEMGHYVMAKRHGVRASLPFFIPSVPPLGTFGAFISMRDPIPNR
;
A
#
# COMPACT_ATOMS: atom_id res chain seq x y z
N MET A 1 -7.12 -18.79 -23.71
CA MET A 1 -8.01 -18.75 -22.52
C MET A 1 -8.01 -20.14 -21.92
N MET A 2 -7.41 -20.34 -20.73
CA MET A 2 -7.69 -21.55 -19.96
C MET A 2 -9.18 -21.49 -19.57
N GLY A 3 -9.92 -22.58 -19.81
CA GLY A 3 -11.32 -22.66 -19.38
C GLY A 3 -11.43 -22.49 -17.87
N MET A 4 -12.56 -21.95 -17.40
CA MET A 4 -12.84 -21.72 -15.98
C MET A 4 -12.61 -22.98 -15.14
N ASP A 5 -12.89 -24.16 -15.69
CA ASP A 5 -12.67 -25.45 -15.05
C ASP A 5 -11.19 -25.78 -14.84
N ALA A 6 -10.33 -25.47 -15.83
CA ALA A 6 -8.88 -25.69 -15.72
C ALA A 6 -8.23 -24.76 -14.69
N GLU A 7 -8.76 -23.55 -14.54
CA GLU A 7 -8.33 -22.61 -13.50
C GLU A 7 -8.72 -23.09 -12.10
N VAL A 8 -9.98 -23.50 -11.93
CA VAL A 8 -10.46 -24.06 -10.65
C VAL A 8 -9.64 -25.29 -10.26
N GLU A 9 -9.33 -26.17 -11.20
CA GLU A 9 -8.50 -27.35 -10.93
C GLU A 9 -7.06 -26.98 -10.56
N ASN A 10 -6.46 -25.99 -11.22
CA ASN A 10 -5.14 -25.47 -10.85
C ASN A 10 -5.12 -24.84 -9.43
N LEU A 11 -6.19 -24.12 -9.07
CA LEU A 11 -6.34 -23.55 -7.73
C LEU A 11 -6.55 -24.63 -6.68
N ARG A 12 -7.40 -25.62 -6.97
CA ARG A 12 -7.59 -26.80 -6.12
C ARG A 12 -6.26 -27.51 -5.88
N ALA A 13 -5.51 -27.80 -6.94
CA ALA A 13 -4.20 -28.46 -6.84
C ALA A 13 -3.19 -27.65 -6.01
N ALA A 14 -3.25 -26.31 -6.08
CA ALA A 14 -2.38 -25.45 -5.26
C ALA A 14 -2.78 -25.48 -3.77
N VAL A 15 -4.07 -25.38 -3.46
CA VAL A 15 -4.57 -25.39 -2.06
C VAL A 15 -4.38 -26.77 -1.43
N SER A 16 -4.66 -27.85 -2.15
CA SER A 16 -4.53 -29.22 -1.66
C SER A 16 -3.09 -29.67 -1.36
N ARG A 17 -2.07 -28.93 -1.84
CA ARG A 17 -0.67 -29.18 -1.45
C ARG A 17 -0.37 -28.78 -0.01
N HIS A 18 -1.10 -27.79 0.50
CA HIS A 18 -0.84 -27.18 1.81
C HIS A 18 -1.93 -27.50 2.82
N PHE A 19 -3.16 -27.81 2.37
CA PHE A 19 -4.32 -28.00 3.23
C PHE A 19 -5.21 -29.18 2.79
N THR A 20 -5.83 -29.83 3.76
CA THR A 20 -6.89 -30.83 3.49
C THR A 20 -8.19 -30.09 3.17
N VAL A 21 -8.59 -30.11 1.89
CA VAL A 21 -9.80 -29.45 1.40
C VAL A 21 -11.02 -30.33 1.66
N SER A 22 -11.99 -29.83 2.43
CA SER A 22 -13.25 -30.52 2.72
C SER A 22 -14.36 -30.16 1.73
N GLN A 23 -14.43 -28.89 1.32
CA GLN A 23 -15.46 -28.39 0.41
C GLN A 23 -14.91 -27.29 -0.50
N ILE A 24 -15.38 -27.25 -1.75
CA ILE A 24 -15.06 -26.22 -2.73
C ILE A 24 -16.36 -25.53 -3.15
N THR A 25 -16.39 -24.21 -3.08
CA THR A 25 -17.50 -23.39 -3.55
C THR A 25 -16.96 -22.39 -4.57
N VAL A 26 -17.42 -22.50 -5.83
CA VAL A 26 -17.01 -21.61 -6.92
C VAL A 26 -18.03 -20.46 -7.00
N ASN A 27 -17.56 -19.23 -6.86
CA ASN A 27 -18.33 -18.01 -7.07
C ASN A 27 -17.72 -17.27 -8.28
N PRO A 28 -18.52 -16.56 -9.11
CA PRO A 28 -18.04 -15.74 -10.22
C PRO A 28 -16.80 -14.86 -9.94
N PHE A 29 -16.61 -14.42 -8.70
CA PHE A 29 -15.51 -13.53 -8.31
C PHE A 29 -14.39 -14.20 -7.50
N ALA A 30 -14.64 -15.37 -6.91
CA ALA A 30 -13.70 -16.04 -6.03
C ALA A 30 -13.97 -17.56 -5.92
N VAL A 31 -12.92 -18.35 -5.78
CA VAL A 31 -13.02 -19.77 -5.44
C VAL A 31 -12.76 -19.95 -3.96
N THR A 32 -13.71 -20.52 -3.25
CA THR A 32 -13.66 -20.68 -1.80
C THR A 32 -13.39 -22.13 -1.44
N PHE A 33 -12.42 -22.36 -0.56
CA PHE A 33 -12.01 -23.67 -0.08
C PHE A 33 -12.25 -23.72 1.43
N ARG A 34 -13.09 -24.64 1.88
CA ARG A 34 -13.12 -25.00 3.30
C ARG A 34 -12.01 -25.99 3.56
N VAL A 35 -11.20 -25.70 4.57
CA VAL A 35 -10.03 -26.50 4.92
C VAL A 35 -10.01 -26.82 6.40
N THR A 36 -9.49 -28.01 6.70
CA THR A 36 -9.20 -28.44 8.07
C THR A 36 -7.70 -28.46 8.26
N SER A 37 -7.21 -27.83 9.31
CA SER A 37 -5.78 -27.74 9.63
C SER A 37 -5.59 -27.61 11.13
N ASP A 38 -4.44 -28.10 11.61
CA ASP A 38 -3.95 -27.79 12.95
C ASP A 38 -3.75 -26.27 13.09
N PRO A 39 -4.30 -25.61 14.13
CA PRO A 39 -4.11 -24.19 14.38
C PRO A 39 -2.64 -23.77 14.48
N THR A 40 -1.76 -24.63 14.97
CA THR A 40 -0.34 -24.30 15.21
C THR A 40 0.50 -24.27 13.93
N ALA A 41 0.11 -25.04 12.92
CA ALA A 41 0.80 -25.12 11.62
C ALA A 41 0.16 -24.25 10.54
N PHE A 42 -1.03 -23.70 10.80
CA PHE A 42 -1.84 -23.00 9.81
C PHE A 42 -1.10 -21.81 9.19
N ASP A 43 -0.50 -20.94 10.01
CA ASP A 43 0.15 -19.71 9.54
C ASP A 43 1.30 -19.98 8.57
N GLY A 44 2.12 -21.00 8.87
CA GLY A 44 3.22 -21.42 8.01
C GLY A 44 2.74 -21.99 6.66
N ALA A 45 1.71 -22.85 6.71
CA ALA A 45 1.09 -23.42 5.51
C ALA A 45 0.40 -22.35 4.66
N PHE A 46 -0.22 -21.35 5.30
CA PHE A 46 -0.88 -20.25 4.60
C PHE A 46 0.13 -19.33 3.92
N ASP A 47 1.26 -19.01 4.56
CA ASP A 47 2.32 -18.22 3.91
C ASP A 47 2.96 -18.97 2.72
N ALA A 48 3.11 -20.30 2.82
CA ALA A 48 3.55 -21.14 1.71
C ALA A 48 2.55 -21.11 0.53
N LEU A 49 1.26 -21.30 0.81
CA LEU A 49 0.19 -21.17 -0.19
C LEU A 49 0.20 -19.79 -0.86
N ARG A 50 0.36 -18.72 -0.07
CA ARG A 50 0.45 -17.34 -0.58
C ARG A 50 1.62 -17.18 -1.54
N LYS A 51 2.80 -17.71 -1.20
CA LYS A 51 4.00 -17.67 -2.07
C LYS A 51 3.79 -18.40 -3.40
N ASP A 52 2.98 -19.45 -3.44
CA ASP A 52 2.64 -20.18 -4.67
C ASP A 52 1.59 -19.47 -5.54
N LEU A 53 0.62 -18.81 -4.92
CA LEU A 53 -0.53 -18.19 -5.60
C LEU A 53 -0.27 -16.75 -6.06
N VAL A 54 0.52 -15.97 -5.30
CA VAL A 54 0.82 -14.56 -5.62
C VAL A 54 1.49 -14.39 -7.00
N PRO A 55 2.49 -15.20 -7.39
CA PRO A 55 3.09 -15.13 -8.73
C PRO A 55 2.13 -15.48 -9.87
N LYS A 56 1.07 -16.25 -9.57
CA LYS A 56 0.03 -16.65 -10.53
C LYS A 56 -1.11 -15.63 -10.64
N ASN A 57 -0.98 -14.45 -10.02
CA ASN A 57 -2.01 -13.41 -9.94
C ASN A 57 -3.26 -13.82 -9.15
N PHE A 58 -3.10 -14.66 -8.14
CA PHE A 58 -4.16 -14.98 -7.18
C PHE A 58 -3.80 -14.49 -5.79
N ILE A 59 -4.80 -14.06 -5.03
CA ILE A 59 -4.63 -13.60 -3.65
C ILE A 59 -5.51 -14.51 -2.77
N PRO A 60 -4.90 -15.34 -1.89
CA PRO A 60 -5.65 -16.04 -0.87
C PRO A 60 -5.95 -15.11 0.31
N SER A 61 -7.14 -15.21 0.88
CA SER A 61 -7.54 -14.58 2.14
C SER A 61 -8.19 -15.61 3.05
N ILE A 62 -7.87 -15.54 4.34
CA ILE A 62 -8.39 -16.42 5.38
C ILE A 62 -9.63 -15.80 6.03
N VAL A 63 -10.64 -16.63 6.31
CA VAL A 63 -11.75 -16.34 7.22
C VAL A 63 -11.88 -17.51 8.19
N GLN A 64 -11.86 -17.23 9.49
CA GLN A 64 -12.08 -18.24 10.52
C GLN A 64 -13.58 -18.40 10.75
N GLU A 65 -14.09 -19.63 10.60
CA GLU A 65 -15.47 -19.99 10.92
C GLU A 65 -15.49 -20.91 12.16
N PRO A 66 -16.63 -21.02 12.88
CA PRO A 66 -16.77 -21.95 14.01
C PRO A 66 -16.49 -23.42 13.65
N SER A 67 -16.62 -23.77 12.37
CA SER A 67 -16.47 -25.12 11.84
C SER A 67 -15.09 -25.41 11.21
N GLY A 68 -14.18 -24.44 11.18
CA GLY A 68 -12.85 -24.58 10.57
C GLY A 68 -12.36 -23.29 9.90
N TYR A 69 -11.45 -23.44 8.93
CA TYR A 69 -10.90 -22.30 8.18
C TYR A 69 -11.44 -22.28 6.76
N VAL A 70 -11.68 -21.07 6.27
CA VAL A 70 -12.11 -20.82 4.90
C VAL A 70 -11.05 -20.00 4.19
N ILE A 71 -10.58 -20.50 3.05
CA ILE A 71 -9.63 -19.82 2.19
C ILE A 71 -10.38 -19.33 0.95
N HIS A 72 -10.54 -18.03 0.82
CA HIS A 72 -11.04 -17.41 -0.41
C HIS A 72 -9.86 -17.10 -1.32
N VAL A 73 -9.88 -17.64 -2.53
CA VAL A 73 -8.89 -17.34 -3.56
C VAL A 73 -9.56 -16.51 -4.65
N GLN A 74 -9.11 -15.27 -4.79
CA GLN A 74 -9.62 -14.34 -5.79
C GLN A 74 -8.53 -13.95 -6.79
N ARG A 75 -8.95 -13.64 -8.02
CA ARG A 75 -8.04 -13.04 -9.00
C ARG A 75 -7.59 -11.68 -8.51
N ARG A 76 -6.29 -11.43 -8.63
CA ARG A 76 -5.68 -10.15 -8.31
C ARG A 76 -6.25 -9.09 -9.27
N PRO A 77 -6.87 -8.01 -8.77
CA PRO A 77 -7.33 -6.92 -9.62
C PRO A 77 -6.16 -6.32 -10.40
N GLU A 78 -6.36 -6.06 -11.70
CA GLU A 78 -5.39 -5.31 -12.50
C GLU A 78 -5.38 -3.85 -12.03
N THR A 79 -4.36 -3.47 -11.28
CA THR A 79 -4.22 -2.11 -10.81
C THR A 79 -3.37 -1.30 -11.78
N LYS A 80 -3.99 -0.43 -12.58
CA LYS A 80 -3.27 0.54 -13.40
C LYS A 80 -2.60 1.56 -12.49
N PHE A 81 -1.28 1.65 -12.51
CA PHE A 81 -0.57 2.75 -11.86
C PHE A 81 -0.86 4.02 -12.66
N ARG A 82 -1.27 5.11 -12.00
CA ARG A 82 -1.13 6.44 -12.63
C ARG A 82 0.36 6.65 -12.87
N GLY A 83 0.73 7.21 -14.01
CA GLY A 83 2.13 7.39 -14.37
C GLY A 83 2.89 8.14 -13.29
N ASN A 84 4.14 7.76 -13.04
CA ASN A 84 5.01 8.34 -12.01
C ASN A 84 5.15 9.87 -12.14
N GLN A 85 4.86 10.41 -13.32
CA GLN A 85 4.79 11.84 -13.61
C GLN A 85 3.83 12.59 -12.66
N VAL A 86 2.69 11.99 -12.30
CA VAL A 86 1.72 12.62 -11.38
C VAL A 86 2.35 12.80 -10.00
N ASN A 87 3.09 11.79 -9.53
CA ASN A 87 3.70 11.81 -8.20
C ASN A 87 4.83 12.85 -8.13
N VAL A 88 5.64 12.92 -9.20
CA VAL A 88 6.70 13.93 -9.34
C VAL A 88 6.10 15.33 -9.42
N LEU A 89 5.06 15.53 -10.24
CA LEU A 89 4.37 16.82 -10.33
C LEU A 89 3.82 17.25 -8.97
N LEU A 90 3.12 16.36 -8.26
CA LEU A 90 2.58 16.63 -6.94
C LEU A 90 3.68 16.96 -5.93
N LEU A 91 4.79 16.22 -5.93
CA LEU A 91 5.94 16.52 -5.08
C LEU A 91 6.49 17.93 -5.36
N LEU A 92 6.68 18.30 -6.63
CA LEU A 92 7.19 19.62 -6.99
C LEU A 92 6.23 20.74 -6.55
N VAL A 93 4.92 20.55 -6.74
CA VAL A 93 3.92 21.51 -6.27
C VAL A 93 3.93 21.61 -4.75
N THR A 94 4.00 20.48 -4.02
CA THR A 94 4.07 20.47 -2.56
C THR A 94 5.34 21.11 -2.02
N VAL A 95 6.49 20.91 -2.68
CA VAL A 95 7.73 21.61 -2.32
C VAL A 95 7.52 23.12 -2.44
N GLY A 96 6.93 23.58 -3.55
CA GLY A 96 6.63 25.01 -3.75
C GLY A 96 5.70 25.57 -2.68
N THR A 97 4.58 24.90 -2.39
CA THR A 97 3.63 25.37 -1.38
C THR A 97 4.20 25.33 0.03
N ALA A 98 4.96 24.28 0.39
CA ALA A 98 5.65 24.18 1.67
C ALA A 98 6.78 25.21 1.83
N TRP A 99 7.44 25.59 0.74
CA TRP A 99 8.46 26.65 0.76
C TRP A 99 7.84 28.03 0.99
N VAL A 100 6.78 28.36 0.26
CA VAL A 100 6.04 29.61 0.47
C VAL A 100 5.46 29.66 1.90
N ALA A 101 4.88 28.55 2.37
CA ALA A 101 4.39 28.47 3.74
C ALA A 101 5.53 28.67 4.76
N GLY A 102 6.69 28.03 4.57
CA GLY A 102 7.86 28.22 5.43
C GLY A 102 8.31 29.68 5.46
N ALA A 103 8.35 30.36 4.32
CA ALA A 103 8.70 31.77 4.23
C ALA A 103 7.69 32.67 4.97
N VAL A 104 6.39 32.43 4.80
CA VAL A 104 5.33 33.17 5.51
C VAL A 104 5.43 32.95 7.02
N ASN A 105 5.65 31.71 7.47
CA ASN A 105 5.82 31.41 8.89
C ASN A 105 7.07 32.12 9.46
N TRP A 106 8.19 32.11 8.74
CA TRP A 106 9.41 32.80 9.18
C TRP A 106 9.23 34.32 9.24
N GLN A 107 8.54 34.92 8.27
CA GLN A 107 8.22 36.35 8.27
C GLN A 107 7.47 36.76 9.53
N VAL A 108 6.44 35.99 9.88
CA VAL A 108 5.62 36.25 11.07
C VAL A 108 6.45 36.07 12.33
N TYR A 109 7.29 35.01 12.39
CA TYR A 109 8.16 34.73 13.53
C TYR A 109 9.23 35.82 13.75
N ALA A 110 9.92 36.24 12.69
CA ALA A 110 11.01 37.22 12.74
C ALA A 110 10.54 38.68 12.59
N ASN A 111 9.23 38.91 12.51
CA ASN A 111 8.61 40.23 12.31
C ASN A 111 9.19 41.01 11.12
N LEU A 112 9.42 40.32 10.01
CA LEU A 112 10.05 40.91 8.83
C LEU A 112 9.02 41.61 7.93
N PRO A 113 9.36 42.76 7.31
CA PRO A 113 8.46 43.44 6.39
C PRO A 113 8.41 42.70 5.04
N GLY A 114 7.31 41.99 4.79
CA GLY A 114 6.97 41.43 3.49
C GLY A 114 7.92 40.32 2.97
N PRO A 115 7.74 39.91 1.70
CA PRO A 115 8.60 38.93 1.02
C PRO A 115 10.04 39.42 0.93
N ASN A 116 10.95 38.70 1.58
CA ASN A 116 12.39 38.96 1.54
C ASN A 116 13.18 37.65 1.41
N MET A 117 14.41 37.75 0.91
CA MET A 117 15.26 36.58 0.63
C MET A 117 15.59 35.79 1.89
N GLU A 118 15.69 36.47 3.03
CA GLU A 118 15.96 35.86 4.34
C GLU A 118 14.85 34.88 4.74
N ALA A 119 13.59 35.29 4.64
CA ALA A 119 12.42 34.48 4.95
C ALA A 119 12.34 33.24 4.06
N PHE A 120 12.63 33.36 2.76
CA PHE A 120 12.69 32.20 1.88
C PHE A 120 13.84 31.25 2.27
N GLY A 121 15.02 31.77 2.60
CA GLY A 121 16.16 30.97 3.02
C GLY A 121 15.90 30.21 4.31
N TYR A 122 15.54 30.93 5.38
CA TYR A 122 15.27 30.31 6.68
C TYR A 122 13.98 29.48 6.67
N GLY A 123 12.94 29.90 5.95
CA GLY A 123 11.72 29.10 5.77
C GLY A 123 12.00 27.74 5.12
N LEU A 124 12.89 27.69 4.13
CA LEU A 124 13.30 26.43 3.50
C LEU A 124 13.97 25.49 4.52
N VAL A 125 14.96 25.99 5.26
CA VAL A 125 15.81 25.17 6.13
C VAL A 125 15.10 24.79 7.44
N SER A 126 14.33 25.70 8.02
CA SER A 126 13.67 25.49 9.32
C SER A 126 12.30 24.83 9.23
N PHE A 127 11.62 24.92 8.08
CA PHE A 127 10.26 24.38 7.91
C PHE A 127 10.18 23.35 6.78
N THR A 128 10.49 23.75 5.55
CA THR A 128 10.21 22.93 4.37
C THR A 128 11.03 21.65 4.33
N VAL A 129 12.34 21.72 4.56
CA VAL A 129 13.23 20.56 4.54
C VAL A 129 12.88 19.56 5.65
N PRO A 130 12.76 19.96 6.94
CA PRO A 130 12.35 19.05 8.00
C PRO A 130 10.97 18.42 7.76
N LEU A 131 9.99 19.20 7.30
CA LEU A 131 8.63 18.73 7.04
C LEU A 131 8.60 17.66 5.94
N LEU A 132 9.25 17.93 4.81
CA LEU A 132 9.34 16.97 3.71
C LEU A 132 10.17 15.75 4.08
N ALA A 133 11.22 15.91 4.90
CA ALA A 133 12.02 14.80 5.38
C ALA A 133 11.20 13.84 6.24
N ILE A 134 10.40 14.35 7.18
CA ILE A 134 9.56 13.50 8.06
C ILE A 134 8.48 12.78 7.25
N LEU A 135 7.75 13.50 6.39
CA LEU A 135 6.71 12.89 5.53
C LEU A 135 7.31 11.88 4.56
N GLY A 136 8.42 12.24 3.92
CA GLY A 136 9.15 11.36 3.01
C GLY A 136 9.65 10.11 3.72
N ALA A 137 10.27 10.23 4.88
CA ALA A 137 10.73 9.10 5.67
C ALA A 137 9.58 8.19 6.11
N HIS A 138 8.46 8.78 6.56
CA HIS A 138 7.27 8.03 6.97
C HIS A 138 6.72 7.17 5.82
N GLU A 139 6.45 7.79 4.67
CA GLU A 139 5.89 7.08 3.51
C GLU A 139 6.88 6.11 2.87
N MET A 140 8.18 6.43 2.88
CA MET A 140 9.21 5.52 2.40
C MET A 140 9.36 4.31 3.33
N GLY A 141 9.15 4.46 4.63
CA GLY A 141 9.07 3.34 5.57
C GLY A 141 7.98 2.35 5.17
N HIS A 142 6.78 2.84 4.87
CA HIS A 142 5.69 2.00 4.37
C HIS A 142 6.02 1.36 3.03
N TYR A 143 6.60 2.11 2.08
CA TYR A 143 6.99 1.60 0.77
C TYR A 143 8.02 0.46 0.88
N VAL A 144 9.05 0.64 1.72
CA VAL A 144 10.09 -0.38 1.95
C VAL A 144 9.50 -1.63 2.58
N MET A 145 8.60 -1.50 3.57
CA MET A 145 7.95 -2.66 4.19
C MET A 145 7.02 -3.37 3.21
N ALA A 146 6.21 -2.65 2.44
CA ALA A 146 5.38 -3.25 1.40
C ALA A 146 6.23 -4.04 0.39
N LYS A 147 7.33 -3.45 -0.09
CA LYS A 147 8.27 -4.14 -1.00
C LYS A 147 8.89 -5.38 -0.37
N ARG A 148 9.31 -5.32 0.90
CA ARG A 148 9.88 -6.46 1.63
C ARG A 148 8.89 -7.62 1.78
N HIS A 149 7.61 -7.33 1.95
CA HIS A 149 6.54 -8.34 2.08
C HIS A 149 5.89 -8.75 0.76
N GLY A 150 6.40 -8.27 -0.39
CA GLY A 150 5.83 -8.58 -1.71
C GLY A 150 4.44 -7.97 -1.94
N VAL A 151 4.11 -6.90 -1.22
CA VAL A 151 2.89 -6.10 -1.35
C VAL A 151 3.17 -4.95 -2.30
N ARG A 152 2.33 -4.77 -3.31
CA ARG A 152 2.45 -3.64 -4.25
C ARG A 152 1.95 -2.35 -3.60
N ALA A 153 2.84 -1.37 -3.53
CA ALA A 153 2.55 0.00 -3.12
C ALA A 153 2.85 0.99 -4.25
N SER A 154 2.13 2.11 -4.29
CA SER A 154 2.51 3.25 -5.14
C SER A 154 3.73 3.99 -4.57
N LEU A 155 4.33 4.87 -5.39
CA LEU A 155 5.17 5.94 -4.85
C LEU A 155 4.31 6.91 -4.02
N PRO A 156 4.93 7.72 -3.13
CA PRO A 156 4.20 8.68 -2.29
C PRO A 156 3.48 9.73 -3.12
N PHE A 157 2.21 9.97 -2.78
CA PHE A 157 1.42 11.09 -3.27
C PHE A 157 1.49 12.21 -2.25
N PHE A 158 2.23 13.28 -2.55
CA PHE A 158 2.25 14.48 -1.74
C PHE A 158 1.03 15.35 -2.05
N ILE A 159 0.43 15.96 -1.03
CA ILE A 159 -0.79 16.76 -1.18
C ILE A 159 -0.45 18.22 -0.84
N PRO A 160 -0.35 19.12 -1.84
CA PRO A 160 -0.08 20.52 -1.57
C PRO A 160 -1.25 21.16 -0.79
N SER A 161 -0.93 22.11 0.07
CA SER A 161 -1.94 22.94 0.74
C SER A 161 -1.56 24.41 0.65
N VAL A 162 -2.49 25.30 0.96
CA VAL A 162 -2.21 26.74 1.01
C VAL A 162 -1.45 27.10 2.29
N PRO A 163 -0.63 28.16 2.28
CA PRO A 163 -0.07 28.73 3.51
C PRO A 163 -1.17 29.02 4.56
N PRO A 164 -0.89 28.84 5.86
CA PRO A 164 0.44 28.62 6.47
C PRO A 164 0.86 27.14 6.58
N LEU A 165 0.02 26.18 6.17
CA LEU A 165 0.28 24.76 6.36
C LEU A 165 1.29 24.20 5.35
N GLY A 166 1.21 24.63 4.08
CA GLY A 166 2.12 24.22 3.01
C GLY A 166 1.88 22.83 2.41
N THR A 167 1.53 21.83 3.23
CA THR A 167 1.10 20.50 2.78
C THR A 167 -0.05 19.95 3.63
N PHE A 168 -0.89 19.08 3.06
CA PHE A 168 -1.83 18.24 3.82
C PHE A 168 -1.24 16.87 4.19
N GLY A 169 0.01 16.63 3.79
CA GLY A 169 0.74 15.40 4.06
C GLY A 169 1.09 14.65 2.78
N ALA A 170 1.42 13.38 2.95
CA ALA A 170 1.62 12.44 1.86
C ALA A 170 0.96 11.11 2.22
N PHE A 171 0.71 10.27 1.22
CA PHE A 171 0.27 8.89 1.45
C PHE A 171 0.76 7.97 0.34
N ILE A 172 0.98 6.69 0.67
CA ILE A 172 1.08 5.60 -0.30
C ILE A 172 -0.27 4.89 -0.47
N SER A 173 -0.56 4.46 -1.69
CA SER A 173 -1.71 3.61 -1.99
C SER A 173 -1.26 2.14 -1.92
N MET A 174 -1.73 1.42 -0.90
CA MET A 174 -1.62 -0.03 -0.80
C MET A 174 -2.65 -0.68 -1.72
N ARG A 175 -2.21 -1.58 -2.60
CA ARG A 175 -3.06 -2.15 -3.65
C ARG A 175 -3.26 -3.66 -3.55
N ASP A 176 -2.54 -4.30 -2.63
CA ASP A 176 -2.75 -5.70 -2.27
C ASP A 176 -3.27 -5.74 -0.81
N PRO A 177 -4.16 -6.70 -0.47
CA PRO A 177 -4.59 -6.92 0.90
C PRO A 177 -3.38 -7.22 1.80
N ILE A 178 -3.41 -6.69 3.02
CA ILE A 178 -2.40 -6.99 4.04
C ILE A 178 -2.55 -8.48 4.40
N PRO A 179 -1.47 -9.29 4.34
CA PRO A 179 -1.56 -10.75 4.45
C PRO A 179 -2.15 -11.27 5.77
N ASN A 180 -2.04 -10.49 6.84
CA ASN A 180 -2.55 -10.84 8.16
C ASN A 180 -3.06 -9.56 8.85
N ARG A 181 -4.20 -9.63 9.53
CA ARG A 181 -4.78 -8.53 10.33
C ARG A 181 -5.07 -9.03 11.73
#